data_AF-A0A9Q1ILR6-F1
#
_entry.id   AF-A0A9Q1ILR6-F1
#
_cell.length_a   1.000
_cell.length_b   1.000
_cell.length_c   1.000
_cell.angle_alpha   90.00
_cell.angle_beta   90.00
_cell.angle_gamma   90.00
#
_symmetry.space_group_name_H-M   'P 1'
#
loop_
_entity.id
_entity.type
_entity.pdbx_description
1 polymer ?
#
loop_
_entity_poly.entity_id
_entity_poly.type
_entity_poly.pdbx_seq_one_letter_code
_entity_poly.pdbx_strand_id
1 'polypeptide(L)'
;MHLQLKPVNPRQALVRRLSIINLENFRRLYARRRWKVSFRIVALCNHLTRMMKKGRPKLQDELRDCASDQEEEPVKRKPRTRKRSSTS
;
A
#
# COMPACT_ATOMS: atom_id res chain seq x y z
N MET A 1 -34.74 -14.33 15.10
CA MET A 1 -34.24 -15.59 14.48
C MET A 1 -33.87 -15.32 13.03
N HIS A 2 -32.67 -15.67 12.57
CA HIS A 2 -32.23 -15.41 11.19
C HIS A 2 -32.27 -16.72 10.37
N LEU A 3 -33.25 -16.80 9.45
CA LEU A 3 -33.58 -18.02 8.70
C LEU A 3 -32.41 -18.59 7.87
N GLN A 4 -31.44 -17.78 7.46
CA GLN A 4 -30.32 -18.30 6.67
C GLN A 4 -29.28 -19.00 7.55
N LEU A 5 -29.11 -18.60 8.83
CA LEU A 5 -28.10 -19.17 9.74
C LEU A 5 -28.55 -20.51 10.32
N LYS A 6 -29.86 -20.67 10.56
CA LYS A 6 -30.47 -21.93 10.99
C LYS A 6 -31.63 -22.25 10.05
N PRO A 7 -31.44 -23.12 9.04
CA PRO A 7 -32.51 -23.48 8.13
C PRO A 7 -33.61 -24.20 8.90
N VAL A 8 -34.85 -23.70 8.77
CA VAL A 8 -36.01 -24.26 9.48
C VAL A 8 -36.56 -25.48 8.73
N ASN A 9 -36.39 -25.49 7.39
CA ASN A 9 -36.99 -26.48 6.50
C ASN A 9 -35.91 -27.04 5.54
N PRO A 10 -36.04 -28.30 5.07
CA PRO A 10 -35.06 -28.93 4.16
C PRO A 10 -34.88 -28.17 2.84
N ARG A 11 -35.93 -27.53 2.32
CA ARG A 11 -35.86 -26.66 1.14
C ARG A 11 -34.90 -25.48 1.34
N GLN A 12 -34.89 -24.86 2.52
CA GLN A 12 -33.97 -23.76 2.83
C GLN A 12 -32.52 -24.25 2.95
N ALA A 13 -32.32 -25.44 3.54
CA ALA A 13 -31.00 -26.07 3.60
C ALA A 13 -30.46 -26.35 2.19
N LEU A 14 -31.30 -26.86 1.28
CA LEU A 14 -30.91 -27.12 -0.10
C LEU A 14 -30.53 -25.83 -0.85
N VAL A 15 -31.36 -24.78 -0.76
CA VAL A 15 -31.08 -23.49 -1.39
C VAL A 15 -29.75 -22.90 -0.88
N ARG A 16 -29.48 -22.99 0.43
CA ARG A 16 -28.20 -22.54 1.02
C ARG A 16 -27.01 -23.39 0.56
N ARG A 17 -27.17 -24.71 0.40
CA ARG A 17 -26.10 -25.61 -0.10
C ARG A 17 -25.77 -25.35 -1.57
N LEU A 18 -26.79 -25.02 -2.37
CA LEU A 18 -26.63 -24.78 -3.81
C LEU A 18 -26.23 -23.33 -4.13
N SER A 19 -26.48 -22.37 -3.23
CA SER A 19 -26.03 -21.00 -3.42
C SER A 19 -24.50 -20.91 -3.36
N ILE A 20 -23.87 -20.49 -4.46
CA ILE A 20 -22.42 -20.31 -4.57
C ILE A 20 -22.07 -18.84 -4.31
N ILE A 21 -21.01 -18.61 -3.53
CA ILE A 21 -20.46 -17.27 -3.35
C ILE A 21 -19.67 -16.89 -4.61
N ASN A 22 -19.82 -15.66 -5.08
CA ASN A 22 -18.99 -15.14 -6.16
C ASN A 22 -17.55 -14.92 -5.68
N LEU A 23 -16.72 -15.97 -5.82
CA LEU A 23 -15.32 -15.99 -5.38
C LEU A 23 -14.47 -14.96 -6.12
N GLU A 24 -14.78 -14.67 -7.38
CA GLU A 24 -14.04 -13.69 -8.17
C GLU A 24 -14.20 -12.28 -7.60
N ASN A 25 -15.44 -11.86 -7.33
CA ASN A 25 -15.72 -10.57 -6.70
C ASN A 25 -15.13 -10.50 -5.28
N PHE A 26 -15.21 -11.59 -4.52
CA PHE A 26 -14.63 -11.66 -3.18
C PHE A 26 -13.11 -11.46 -3.22
N ARG A 27 -12.40 -12.17 -4.11
CA ARG A 27 -10.95 -12.02 -4.30
C ARG A 27 -10.58 -10.61 -4.75
N ARG A 28 -11.29 -10.05 -5.75
CA ARG A 28 -11.08 -8.68 -6.22
C ARG A 28 -11.27 -7.65 -5.12
N LEU A 29 -12.29 -7.79 -4.27
CA LEU A 29 -12.53 -6.90 -3.14
C LEU A 29 -11.42 -7.01 -2.09
N TYR A 30 -11.04 -8.24 -1.74
CA TYR A 30 -9.98 -8.49 -0.77
C TYR A 30 -8.64 -7.91 -1.22
N ALA A 31 -8.29 -8.13 -2.49
CA ALA A 31 -7.12 -7.51 -3.11
C ALA A 31 -7.18 -5.98 -2.98
N ARG A 32 -8.26 -5.33 -3.43
CA ARG A 32 -8.44 -3.87 -3.31
C ARG A 32 -8.29 -3.36 -1.88
N ARG A 33 -8.83 -4.08 -0.89
CA ARG A 33 -8.69 -3.73 0.54
C ARG A 33 -7.23 -3.81 1.00
N ARG A 34 -6.50 -4.89 0.67
CA ARG A 34 -5.07 -5.03 1.01
C ARG A 34 -4.25 -3.92 0.35
N TRP A 35 -4.46 -3.68 -0.94
CA TRP A 35 -3.79 -2.60 -1.68
C TRP A 35 -4.02 -1.22 -1.04
N LYS A 36 -5.26 -0.91 -0.63
CA LYS A 36 -5.60 0.35 0.04
C LYS A 36 -4.85 0.52 1.37
N VAL A 37 -4.71 -0.55 2.16
CA VAL A 37 -3.96 -0.53 3.42
C VAL A 37 -2.47 -0.36 3.15
N SER A 38 -1.88 -1.14 2.26
CA SER A 38 -0.46 -1.03 1.90
C SER A 38 -0.11 0.37 1.40
N PHE A 39 -0.94 0.94 0.54
CA PHE A 39 -0.74 2.31 0.05
C PHE A 39 -0.76 3.34 1.19
N ARG A 40 -1.71 3.23 2.13
CA ARG A 40 -1.79 4.12 3.29
C ARG A 40 -0.55 4.03 4.18
N ILE A 41 -0.05 2.82 4.43
CA ILE A 41 1.17 2.60 5.23
C ILE A 41 2.36 3.28 4.55
N VAL A 42 2.59 3.00 3.27
CA VAL A 42 3.70 3.60 2.51
C VAL A 42 3.58 5.12 2.46
N ALA A 43 2.38 5.65 2.22
CA ALA A 43 2.13 7.09 2.23
C ALA A 43 2.44 7.73 3.58
N LEU A 44 2.05 7.09 4.69
CA LEU A 44 2.36 7.54 6.04
C LEU A 44 3.87 7.52 6.31
N CYS A 45 4.55 6.41 6.04
CA CYS A 45 6.00 6.31 6.19
C CYS A 45 6.73 7.41 5.39
N ASN A 46 6.31 7.64 4.15
CA ASN A 46 6.87 8.71 3.31
C ASN A 46 6.58 10.10 3.88
N HIS A 47 5.37 10.34 4.38
CA HIS A 47 4.99 11.60 5.00
C HIS A 47 5.85 11.89 6.23
N LEU A 48 5.97 10.92 7.14
CA LEU A 48 6.78 11.01 8.35
C LEU A 48 8.26 11.23 8.01
N THR A 49 8.81 10.50 7.03
CA THR A 49 10.19 10.67 6.57
C THR A 49 10.45 12.12 6.12
N ARG A 50 9.50 12.73 5.40
CA ARG A 50 9.62 14.12 4.96
C ARG A 50 9.50 15.11 6.10
N MET A 51 8.62 14.86 7.08
CA MET A 51 8.49 15.71 8.27
C MET A 51 9.78 15.67 9.12
N MET A 52 10.31 14.48 9.39
CA MET A 52 11.52 14.30 10.19
C MET A 52 12.77 14.90 9.52
N LYS A 53 12.84 14.89 8.19
CA LYS A 53 13.91 15.57 7.43
C LYS A 53 13.75 17.09 7.37
N LYS A 54 12.53 17.62 7.51
CA LYS A 54 12.24 19.05 7.45
C LYS A 54 12.39 19.76 8.81
N GLY A 55 12.24 19.02 9.91
CA GLY A 55 12.39 19.53 11.29
C GLY A 55 13.82 19.50 11.85
N ARG A 56 14.78 18.90 11.14
CA ARG A 56 16.21 19.07 11.45
C ARG A 56 16.72 20.28 10.66
N PRO A 57 17.03 21.43 11.27
CA PRO A 57 18.04 22.29 10.68
C PRO A 57 19.29 21.43 10.45
N LYS A 58 20.05 21.70 9.39
CA LYS A 58 21.28 20.97 9.02
C LYS A 58 22.37 21.13 10.10
N LEU A 59 22.16 20.53 11.26
CA LEU A 59 23.01 20.56 12.44
C LEU A 59 23.36 19.10 12.76
N GLN A 60 24.06 18.46 11.82
CA GLN A 60 24.82 17.22 11.97
C GLN A 60 25.35 16.84 10.58
N ASP A 61 26.29 17.65 10.09
CA ASP A 61 27.33 17.17 9.17
C ASP A 61 28.58 16.72 9.96
N GLU A 62 28.55 16.78 11.30
CA GLU A 62 29.72 16.68 12.18
C GLU A 62 29.49 15.75 13.39
N LEU A 63 28.76 14.62 13.25
CA LEU A 63 28.80 13.56 14.28
C LEU A 63 28.24 12.22 13.80
N ARG A 64 28.85 11.63 12.78
CA ARG A 64 29.00 10.17 12.70
C ARG A 64 30.37 9.87 12.10
N ASP A 65 31.39 10.03 12.93
CA ASP A 65 32.62 9.26 12.81
C ASP A 65 32.27 7.77 12.88
N CYS A 66 32.07 7.18 11.72
CA CYS A 66 32.44 5.79 11.46
C CYS A 66 33.19 5.84 10.12
N ALA A 67 34.46 6.20 10.19
CA ALA A 67 35.39 6.12 9.08
C ALA A 67 35.56 4.64 8.68
N SER A 68 34.92 4.24 7.59
CA SER A 68 35.37 3.10 6.78
C SER A 68 34.82 3.26 5.36
N ASP A 69 35.76 3.37 4.42
CA ASP A 69 35.65 3.35 2.96
C ASP A 69 35.02 4.56 2.26
N GLN A 70 35.89 5.53 1.98
CA GLN A 70 35.68 6.65 1.06
C GLN A 70 36.19 6.26 -0.34
N GLU A 71 35.29 6.03 -1.30
CA GLU A 71 35.62 6.00 -2.73
C GLU A 71 34.59 6.84 -3.53
N GLU A 72 35.06 8.01 -3.96
CA GLU A 72 34.70 8.86 -5.10
C GLU A 72 33.22 9.21 -5.45
N GLU A 73 32.88 10.47 -5.21
CA GLU A 73 31.78 11.24 -5.83
C GLU A 73 32.18 11.73 -7.23
N PRO A 74 31.27 11.79 -8.22
CA PRO A 74 30.66 13.12 -8.44
C PRO A 74 29.15 13.14 -8.74
N VAL A 75 28.48 13.96 -7.93
CA VAL A 75 27.15 14.54 -8.06
C VAL A 75 26.84 14.89 -9.51
N LYS A 76 25.67 14.43 -9.98
CA LYS A 76 24.72 15.14 -10.84
C LYS A 76 23.72 14.13 -11.36
N ARG A 77 22.42 14.22 -11.03
CA ARG A 77 21.28 14.13 -11.99
C ARG A 77 19.97 14.68 -11.41
N LYS A 78 19.53 15.84 -11.92
CA LYS A 78 18.11 16.14 -12.18
C LYS A 78 18.06 17.15 -13.34
N PRO A 79 17.15 16.97 -14.30
CA PRO A 79 15.75 17.37 -14.07
C PRO A 79 14.72 16.29 -14.46
N ARG A 80 13.57 16.37 -13.78
CA ARG A 80 12.39 15.52 -13.99
C ARG A 80 11.57 16.10 -15.13
N THR A 81 11.60 15.47 -16.32
CA THR A 81 10.68 15.82 -17.41
C THR A 81 9.57 14.77 -17.49
N ARG A 82 8.33 15.20 -17.20
CA ARG A 82 7.12 14.39 -17.40
C ARG A 82 6.69 14.59 -18.85
N LYS A 83 6.91 13.60 -19.72
CA LYS A 83 6.32 13.60 -21.07
C LYS A 83 4.90 13.03 -20.99
N ARG A 84 3.91 13.84 -21.41
CA ARG A 84 2.51 13.45 -21.59
C ARG A 84 2.42 12.79 -22.96
N SER A 85 2.03 11.51 -23.03
CA SER A 85 1.78 10.84 -24.32
C SER A 85 0.38 11.23 -24.81
N SER A 86 0.33 11.90 -25.95
CA SER A 86 -0.87 12.02 -26.79
C SER A 86 -0.81 10.92 -27.85
N THR A 87 -1.87 10.12 -27.97
CA THR A 87 -2.09 9.24 -29.11
C THR A 87 -3.35 9.71 -29.84
N SER A 88 -3.19 10.03 -31.13
CA SER A 88 -4.28 10.01 -32.12
C SER A 88 -4.72 8.59 -32.39
#